data_AF-A0A970K1R8-F1
#
_entry.id   AF-A0A970K1R8-F1
#
_cell.length_a   1.000
_cell.length_b   1.000
_cell.length_c   1.000
_cell.angle_alpha   90.00
_cell.angle_beta   90.00
_cell.angle_gamma   90.00
#
_symmetry.space_group_name_H-M   'P 1'
#
loop_
_entity.id
_entity.type
_entity.pdbx_description
1 polymer ?
#
loop_
_entity_poly.entity_id
_entity_poly.type
_entity_poly.pdbx_seq_one_letter_code
_entity_poly.pdbx_strand_id
1 'polypeptide(L)'
;MGWFGVAVTLVFSSLWAYWGALENFHEGWYSSSLWENLFMMFFQYFLITIVFVGLALIILKWKKFGLALHFIVAVFSAWFFSGGTFSVIGFMIVIPIVSLGLVYYFGEPKPKQWAYRVLILAPLIIILAISIPQGIKVSQRINDQDFGIRIVAGNNVTLAWAPRGPGWPDQGVSWEEAEETCRYLSEDGLTVMDQEQNIWRLPTVDEAVRSMMLHGQNAGGTWDPLTETAVYERTPDKETPLWDTRSKIIYYWTADTASQDEQQAYMIVYNGGVYARRKAEGSGSLGFRAVKETSDGTEVP
;
A
#
# COMPACT_ATOMS: atom_id res chain seq x y z
N MET A 1 -37.20 -1.41 -10.34
CA MET A 1 -36.50 -0.26 -9.71
C MET A 1 -35.83 -0.60 -8.38
N GLY A 2 -36.52 -1.11 -7.35
CA GLY A 2 -35.87 -1.35 -6.05
C GLY A 2 -34.69 -2.34 -6.06
N TRP A 3 -34.82 -3.46 -6.79
CA TRP A 3 -33.72 -4.41 -6.99
C TRP A 3 -32.57 -3.87 -7.83
N PHE A 4 -32.82 -2.88 -8.68
CA PHE A 4 -31.76 -2.20 -9.42
C PHE A 4 -30.87 -1.39 -8.47
N GLY A 5 -31.46 -0.64 -7.53
CA GLY A 5 -30.69 0.03 -6.47
C GLY A 5 -29.88 -0.96 -5.62
N VAL A 6 -30.46 -2.11 -5.28
CA VAL A 6 -29.75 -3.20 -4.57
C VAL A 6 -28.56 -3.71 -5.38
N ALA A 7 -28.74 -4.00 -6.67
CA ALA A 7 -27.68 -4.50 -7.54
C ALA A 7 -26.53 -3.49 -7.68
N VAL A 8 -26.85 -2.20 -7.89
CA VAL A 8 -25.84 -1.14 -7.99
C VAL A 8 -25.05 -1.02 -6.69
N THR A 9 -25.73 -0.88 -5.55
CA THR A 9 -25.07 -0.79 -4.23
C THR A 9 -24.20 -2.01 -3.96
N LEU A 10 -24.71 -3.20 -4.28
CA LEU A 10 -24.01 -4.46 -4.08
C LEU A 10 -22.69 -4.50 -4.86
N VAL A 11 -22.69 -4.12 -6.13
CA VAL A 11 -21.47 -4.06 -6.94
C VAL A 11 -20.46 -3.10 -6.33
N PHE A 12 -20.86 -1.87 -5.99
CA PHE A 12 -19.95 -0.88 -5.44
C PHE A 12 -19.43 -1.28 -4.05
N SER A 13 -20.30 -1.71 -3.13
CA SER A 13 -19.87 -2.12 -1.79
C SER A 13 -18.98 -3.36 -1.82
N SER A 14 -19.23 -4.33 -2.71
CA SER A 14 -18.37 -5.49 -2.90
C SER A 14 -17.01 -5.13 -3.52
N LEU A 15 -16.97 -4.20 -4.49
CA LEU A 15 -15.71 -3.73 -5.08
C LEU A 15 -14.84 -3.01 -4.03
N TRP A 16 -15.44 -2.10 -3.27
CA TRP A 16 -14.74 -1.39 -2.19
C TRP A 16 -14.37 -2.31 -1.04
N ALA A 17 -15.15 -3.35 -0.75
CA ALA A 17 -14.81 -4.38 0.23
C ALA A 17 -13.54 -5.14 -0.20
N TYR A 18 -13.46 -5.54 -1.46
CA TYR A 18 -12.30 -6.22 -2.03
C TYR A 18 -11.05 -5.35 -1.99
N TRP A 19 -11.14 -4.12 -2.52
CA TRP A 19 -10.03 -3.18 -2.55
C TRP A 19 -9.56 -2.83 -1.13
N GLY A 20 -10.48 -2.44 -0.25
CA GLY A 20 -10.14 -2.10 1.14
C GLY A 20 -9.52 -3.27 1.90
N ALA A 21 -9.94 -4.50 1.65
CA ALA A 21 -9.38 -5.68 2.31
C ALA A 21 -7.95 -5.95 1.84
N LEU A 22 -7.65 -5.75 0.56
CA LEU A 22 -6.28 -5.88 0.03
C LEU A 22 -5.37 -4.78 0.56
N GLU A 23 -5.77 -3.51 0.41
CA GLU A 23 -4.94 -2.36 0.80
C GLU A 23 -4.66 -2.32 2.31
N ASN A 24 -5.62 -2.74 3.13
CA ASN A 24 -5.42 -2.80 4.58
C ASN A 24 -4.20 -3.65 4.96
N PHE A 25 -3.94 -4.77 4.29
CA PHE A 25 -2.78 -5.62 4.58
C PHE A 25 -1.57 -5.32 3.70
N HIS A 26 -1.76 -4.61 2.58
CA HIS A 26 -0.67 -4.13 1.74
C HIS A 26 0.05 -2.93 2.38
N GLU A 27 -0.73 -1.92 2.80
CA GLU A 27 -0.24 -0.63 3.28
C GLU A 27 -0.56 -0.37 4.75
N GLY A 28 -1.74 -0.81 5.23
CA GLY A 28 -2.29 -0.38 6.52
C GLY A 28 -1.83 -1.14 7.76
N TRP A 29 -1.41 -2.40 7.61
CA TRP A 29 -1.17 -3.29 8.74
C TRP A 29 0.30 -3.27 9.18
N TYR A 30 0.74 -2.14 9.75
CA TYR A 30 2.10 -1.93 10.23
C TYR A 30 2.19 -1.50 11.70
N SER A 31 1.11 -1.04 12.34
CA SER A 31 1.20 -0.59 13.73
C SER A 31 1.50 -1.76 14.67
N SER A 32 2.27 -1.51 15.73
CA SER A 32 2.41 -2.44 16.85
C SER A 32 1.13 -2.58 17.68
N SER A 33 0.24 -1.59 17.62
CA SER A 33 -1.03 -1.59 18.33
C SER A 33 -2.11 -2.27 17.49
N LEU A 34 -2.67 -3.37 17.99
CA LEU A 34 -3.81 -4.04 17.36
C LEU A 34 -4.99 -3.07 17.18
N TRP A 35 -5.23 -2.18 18.14
CA TRP A 35 -6.32 -1.22 18.08
C TRP A 35 -6.13 -0.19 16.98
N GLU A 36 -4.90 0.26 16.74
CA GLU A 36 -4.60 1.19 15.64
C GLU A 36 -4.80 0.50 14.29
N ASN A 37 -4.32 -0.74 14.13
CA ASN A 37 -4.55 -1.51 12.91
C ASN A 37 -6.04 -1.75 12.65
N LEU A 38 -6.82 -2.11 13.67
CA LEU A 38 -8.27 -2.26 13.55
C LEU A 38 -8.95 -0.92 13.24
N PHE A 39 -8.51 0.17 13.86
CA PHE A 39 -9.05 1.50 13.58
C PHE A 39 -8.81 1.89 12.12
N MET A 40 -7.58 1.76 11.61
CA MET A 40 -7.28 2.01 10.20
C MET A 40 -8.10 1.09 9.28
N MET A 41 -8.20 -0.20 9.60
CA MET A 41 -9.00 -1.17 8.83
C MET A 41 -10.44 -0.69 8.64
N PHE A 42 -11.12 -0.25 9.70
CA PHE A 42 -12.52 0.17 9.60
C PHE A 42 -12.70 1.59 9.04
N PHE A 43 -11.88 2.55 9.46
CA PHE A 43 -12.08 3.97 9.16
C PHE A 43 -11.33 4.47 7.94
N GLN A 44 -10.23 3.84 7.56
CA GLN A 44 -9.47 4.20 6.35
C GLN A 44 -9.83 3.27 5.19
N TYR A 45 -9.83 1.95 5.42
CA TYR A 45 -9.96 0.99 4.32
C TYR A 45 -11.39 0.50 4.06
N PHE A 46 -12.21 0.30 5.09
CA PHE A 46 -13.60 -0.18 4.94
C PHE A 46 -14.67 0.92 4.99
N LEU A 47 -14.30 2.17 5.21
CA LEU A 47 -15.25 3.27 5.40
C LEU A 47 -16.24 3.39 4.24
N ILE A 48 -15.76 3.34 2.99
CA ILE A 48 -16.60 3.48 1.80
C ILE A 48 -17.62 2.34 1.71
N THR A 49 -17.18 1.09 1.92
CA THR A 49 -18.06 -0.08 1.99
C THR A 49 -19.13 0.07 3.06
N ILE A 50 -18.74 0.47 4.27
CA ILE A 50 -19.65 0.68 5.40
C ILE A 50 -20.68 1.76 5.08
N VAL A 51 -20.27 2.86 4.44
CA VAL A 51 -21.17 3.95 4.02
C VAL A 51 -22.18 3.45 2.99
N PHE A 52 -21.76 2.75 1.93
CA PHE A 52 -22.68 2.22 0.92
C PHE A 52 -23.71 1.25 1.52
N VAL A 53 -23.24 0.29 2.34
CA VAL A 53 -24.12 -0.67 2.99
C VAL A 53 -25.06 0.08 3.96
N GLY A 54 -24.52 0.94 4.83
CA GLY A 54 -25.30 1.70 5.81
C GLY A 54 -26.40 2.55 5.18
N LEU A 55 -26.07 3.33 4.14
CA LEU A 55 -27.04 4.14 3.39
C LEU A 55 -28.18 3.31 2.82
N ALA A 56 -27.85 2.16 2.20
CA ALA A 56 -28.84 1.27 1.61
C ALA A 56 -29.74 0.62 2.68
N LEU A 57 -29.19 0.16 3.79
CA LEU A 57 -29.97 -0.42 4.89
C LEU A 57 -30.93 0.62 5.51
N ILE A 58 -30.45 1.84 5.72
CA ILE A 58 -31.23 2.94 6.29
C ILE A 58 -32.39 3.31 5.36
N ILE A 59 -32.15 3.46 4.06
CA ILE A 59 -33.22 3.87 3.12
C ILE A 59 -34.25 2.76 2.87
N LEU A 60 -33.85 1.48 2.91
CA LEU A 60 -34.78 0.35 2.82
C LEU A 60 -35.75 0.29 4.02
N LYS A 61 -35.29 0.74 5.19
CA LYS A 61 -36.09 0.78 6.42
C LYS A 61 -36.90 2.07 6.56
N TRP A 62 -36.27 3.22 6.30
CA TRP A 62 -36.80 4.55 6.52
C TRP A 62 -36.60 5.44 5.30
N LYS A 63 -37.44 5.28 4.27
CA LYS A 63 -37.27 5.95 2.96
C LYS A 63 -36.97 7.45 3.03
N LYS A 64 -37.74 8.22 3.80
CA LYS A 64 -37.56 9.69 3.92
C LYS A 64 -36.22 10.05 4.56
N PHE A 65 -35.90 9.40 5.67
CA PHE A 65 -34.65 9.65 6.39
C PHE A 65 -33.43 9.19 5.58
N GLY A 66 -33.51 8.00 4.97
CA GLY A 66 -32.46 7.50 4.10
C GLY A 66 -32.23 8.40 2.89
N LEU A 67 -33.28 8.92 2.24
CA LEU A 67 -33.12 9.88 1.15
C LEU A 67 -32.42 11.16 1.62
N ALA A 68 -32.85 11.73 2.75
CA ALA A 68 -32.19 12.89 3.34
C ALA A 68 -30.70 12.63 3.63
N LEU A 69 -30.38 11.44 4.13
CA LEU A 69 -28.99 11.05 4.41
C LEU A 69 -28.14 10.95 3.14
N HIS A 70 -28.68 10.45 2.02
CA HIS A 70 -27.97 10.47 0.73
C HIS A 70 -27.65 11.90 0.29
N PHE A 71 -28.60 12.83 0.42
CA PHE A 71 -28.34 14.25 0.13
C PHE A 71 -27.28 14.85 1.04
N ILE A 72 -27.32 14.57 2.35
CA ILE A 72 -26.32 15.05 3.31
C ILE A 72 -24.92 14.53 2.92
N VAL A 73 -24.79 13.23 2.63
CA VAL A 73 -23.50 12.64 2.21
C VAL A 73 -23.03 13.23 0.88
N ALA A 74 -23.93 13.48 -0.07
CA ALA A 74 -23.59 14.13 -1.34
C ALA A 74 -23.08 15.57 -1.13
N VAL A 75 -23.75 16.36 -0.29
CA VAL A 75 -23.32 17.73 0.06
C VAL A 75 -21.98 17.71 0.80
N PHE A 76 -21.83 16.83 1.78
CA PHE A 76 -20.57 16.65 2.50
C PHE A 76 -19.43 16.30 1.54
N SER A 77 -19.67 15.37 0.59
CA SER A 77 -18.67 14.97 -0.40
C SER A 77 -18.29 16.13 -1.33
N ALA A 78 -19.27 16.93 -1.77
CA ALA A 78 -19.01 18.11 -2.59
C ALA A 78 -18.15 19.15 -1.87
N TRP A 79 -18.40 19.36 -0.57
CA TRP A 79 -17.62 20.26 0.27
C TRP A 79 -16.21 19.71 0.54
N PHE A 80 -16.11 18.45 0.95
CA PHE A 80 -14.86 17.80 1.32
C PHE A 80 -13.89 17.71 0.14
N PHE A 81 -14.40 17.43 -1.06
CA PHE A 81 -13.61 17.34 -2.28
C PHE A 81 -13.61 18.63 -3.10
N SER A 82 -13.93 19.80 -2.52
CA SER A 82 -14.14 21.06 -3.24
C SER A 82 -12.97 21.55 -4.11
N GLY A 83 -11.75 21.04 -3.91
CA GLY A 83 -10.59 21.30 -4.78
C GLY A 83 -10.56 20.51 -6.09
N GLY A 84 -11.46 19.53 -6.27
CA GLY A 84 -11.55 18.71 -7.48
C GLY A 84 -12.32 19.37 -8.63
N THR A 85 -12.23 18.77 -9.83
CA THR A 85 -13.00 19.23 -10.98
C THR A 85 -14.47 18.83 -10.87
N PHE A 86 -15.36 19.63 -11.46
CA PHE A 86 -16.80 19.32 -11.48
C PHE A 86 -17.09 17.94 -12.10
N SER A 87 -16.33 17.53 -13.10
CA SER A 87 -16.50 16.21 -13.72
C SER A 87 -16.32 15.07 -12.73
N VAL A 88 -15.35 15.18 -11.82
CA VAL A 88 -15.11 14.18 -10.78
C VAL A 88 -16.15 14.33 -9.67
N ILE A 89 -16.28 15.51 -9.07
CA ILE A 89 -17.14 15.71 -7.90
C ILE A 89 -18.63 15.55 -8.29
N GLY A 90 -19.06 16.24 -9.33
CA GLY A 90 -20.44 16.26 -9.80
C GLY A 90 -20.86 14.92 -10.39
N PHE A 91 -20.22 14.48 -11.48
CA PHE A 91 -20.67 13.28 -12.21
C PHE A 91 -20.26 11.96 -11.56
N MET A 92 -19.12 11.85 -10.88
CA MET A 92 -18.66 10.57 -10.34
C MET A 92 -19.03 10.36 -8.86
N ILE A 93 -19.34 11.43 -8.12
CA ILE A 93 -19.61 11.34 -6.68
C ILE A 93 -21.04 11.79 -6.36
N VAL A 94 -21.35 13.08 -6.53
CA VAL A 94 -22.60 13.69 -6.07
C VAL A 94 -23.81 13.12 -6.79
N ILE A 95 -23.81 13.12 -8.13
CA ILE A 95 -24.94 12.65 -8.93
C ILE A 95 -25.23 11.15 -8.67
N PRO A 96 -24.24 10.24 -8.66
CA PRO A 96 -24.47 8.84 -8.33
C PRO A 96 -25.07 8.63 -6.94
N ILE A 97 -24.57 9.33 -5.90
CA ILE A 97 -25.10 9.21 -4.52
C ILE A 97 -26.57 9.65 -4.46
N VAL A 98 -26.90 10.82 -5.02
CA VAL A 98 -28.28 11.32 -5.05
C VAL A 98 -29.18 10.42 -5.88
N SER A 99 -28.72 9.98 -7.06
CA SER A 99 -29.47 9.12 -7.97
C SER A 99 -29.79 7.77 -7.31
N LEU A 100 -28.82 7.17 -6.62
CA LEU A 100 -29.04 5.93 -5.87
C LEU A 100 -30.08 6.11 -4.75
N GLY A 101 -30.01 7.22 -4.01
CA GLY A 101 -31.02 7.59 -3.02
C GLY A 101 -32.42 7.69 -3.62
N LEU A 102 -32.57 8.35 -4.76
CA LEU A 102 -33.86 8.47 -5.47
C LEU A 102 -34.36 7.11 -5.99
N VAL A 103 -33.48 6.26 -6.54
CA VAL A 103 -33.81 4.91 -6.99
C VAL A 103 -34.38 4.06 -5.84
N TYR A 104 -33.79 4.13 -4.65
CA TYR A 104 -34.31 3.45 -3.46
C TYR A 104 -35.57 4.09 -2.89
N TYR A 105 -35.73 5.40 -2.99
CA TYR A 105 -36.92 6.09 -2.51
C TYR A 105 -38.16 5.69 -3.31
N PHE A 106 -38.07 5.77 -4.64
CA PHE A 106 -39.16 5.42 -5.55
C PHE A 106 -39.27 3.92 -5.82
N GLY A 107 -38.18 3.18 -5.66
CA GLY A 107 -38.14 1.73 -5.77
C GLY A 107 -38.46 1.01 -4.46
N GLU A 108 -38.85 -0.25 -4.54
CA GLU A 108 -38.92 -1.11 -3.37
C GLU A 108 -38.57 -2.55 -3.77
N PRO A 109 -37.43 -3.10 -3.32
CA PRO A 109 -37.12 -4.49 -3.60
C PRO A 109 -38.07 -5.38 -2.80
N LYS A 110 -38.77 -6.26 -3.50
CA LYS A 110 -39.61 -7.30 -2.89
C LYS A 110 -39.07 -8.66 -3.33
N PRO A 111 -38.83 -9.60 -2.40
CA PRO A 111 -38.91 -9.48 -0.94
C PRO A 111 -37.74 -8.69 -0.29
N LYS A 112 -38.04 -7.83 0.70
CA LYS A 112 -37.03 -6.99 1.37
C LYS A 112 -35.96 -7.76 2.14
N GLN A 113 -36.32 -8.88 2.76
CA GLN A 113 -35.39 -9.67 3.57
C GLN A 113 -34.18 -10.13 2.76
N TRP A 114 -34.39 -10.48 1.49
CA TRP A 114 -33.30 -10.86 0.60
C TRP A 114 -32.41 -9.67 0.25
N ALA A 115 -32.97 -8.48 0.04
CA ALA A 115 -32.17 -7.26 -0.15
C ALA A 115 -31.24 -6.99 1.04
N TYR A 116 -31.75 -7.08 2.28
CA TYR A 116 -30.92 -6.95 3.48
C TYR A 116 -29.80 -7.99 3.54
N ARG A 117 -30.14 -9.27 3.29
CA ARG A 117 -29.16 -10.37 3.34
C ARG A 117 -28.05 -10.18 2.32
N VAL A 118 -28.35 -9.88 1.05
CA VAL A 118 -27.31 -9.76 0.02
C VAL A 118 -26.42 -8.54 0.25
N LEU A 119 -26.99 -7.40 0.67
CA LEU A 119 -26.23 -6.17 0.92
C LEU A 119 -25.24 -6.31 2.09
N ILE A 120 -25.55 -7.14 3.08
CA ILE A 120 -24.67 -7.39 4.23
C ILE A 120 -23.71 -8.54 3.93
N LEU A 121 -24.24 -9.69 3.52
CA LEU A 121 -23.46 -10.93 3.46
C LEU A 121 -22.44 -10.92 2.34
N ALA A 122 -22.73 -10.35 1.17
CA ALA A 122 -21.78 -10.42 0.06
C ALA A 122 -20.50 -9.58 0.31
N PRO A 123 -20.56 -8.30 0.70
CA PRO A 123 -19.35 -7.57 1.10
C PRO A 123 -18.64 -8.20 2.29
N LEU A 124 -19.39 -8.72 3.28
CA LEU A 124 -18.81 -9.40 4.44
C LEU A 124 -18.04 -10.67 4.05
N ILE A 125 -18.61 -11.50 3.17
CA ILE A 125 -17.93 -12.70 2.65
C ILE A 125 -16.63 -12.31 1.94
N ILE A 126 -16.65 -11.25 1.11
CA ILE A 126 -15.44 -10.75 0.45
C ILE A 126 -14.40 -10.31 1.48
N ILE A 127 -14.79 -9.49 2.46
CA ILE A 127 -13.89 -9.04 3.54
C ILE A 127 -13.27 -10.25 4.23
N LEU A 128 -14.06 -11.24 4.64
CA LEU A 128 -13.53 -12.41 5.34
C LEU A 128 -12.63 -13.26 4.43
N ALA A 129 -13.02 -13.47 3.17
CA ALA A 129 -12.27 -14.28 2.21
C ALA A 129 -10.90 -13.69 1.87
N ILE A 130 -10.77 -12.35 1.86
CA ILE A 130 -9.49 -11.67 1.61
C ILE A 130 -8.71 -11.42 2.91
N SER A 131 -9.36 -10.90 3.94
CA SER A 131 -8.68 -10.49 5.18
C SER A 131 -8.15 -11.66 5.99
N ILE A 132 -8.81 -12.83 6.00
CA ILE A 132 -8.32 -13.98 6.79
C ILE A 132 -6.97 -14.48 6.23
N PRO A 133 -6.84 -14.83 4.93
CA PRO A 133 -5.55 -15.24 4.38
C PRO A 133 -4.46 -14.17 4.51
N GLN A 134 -4.79 -12.90 4.25
CA GLN A 134 -3.82 -11.81 4.38
C GLN A 134 -3.40 -11.58 5.84
N GLY A 135 -4.33 -11.67 6.78
CA GLY A 135 -4.04 -11.59 8.21
C GLY A 135 -3.14 -12.73 8.70
N ILE A 136 -3.33 -13.95 8.18
CA ILE A 136 -2.42 -15.08 8.43
C ILE A 136 -1.04 -14.80 7.85
N LYS A 137 -0.96 -14.33 6.59
CA LYS A 137 0.33 -13.99 5.97
C LYS A 137 1.10 -12.94 6.78
N VAL A 138 0.43 -11.85 7.15
CA VAL A 138 1.07 -10.75 7.89
C VAL A 138 1.45 -11.16 9.32
N SER A 139 0.70 -12.07 9.96
CA SER A 139 1.05 -12.56 11.30
C SER A 139 2.25 -13.50 11.32
N GLN A 140 2.63 -14.04 10.16
CA GLN A 140 3.80 -14.91 9.99
C GLN A 140 5.08 -14.15 9.62
N ARG A 141 5.01 -12.81 9.46
CA ARG A 141 6.18 -12.00 9.12
C ARG A 141 7.27 -12.09 10.18
N ILE A 142 8.48 -12.36 9.74
CA ILE A 142 9.66 -12.32 10.61
C ILE A 142 10.06 -10.87 10.91
N ASN A 143 10.21 -10.57 12.20
CA ASN A 143 10.80 -9.33 12.68
C ASN A 143 11.73 -9.65 13.86
N ASP A 144 13.03 -9.72 13.60
CA ASP A 144 14.06 -10.02 14.59
C ASP A 144 14.42 -8.85 15.52
N GLN A 145 13.79 -7.67 15.34
CA GLN A 145 14.05 -6.42 16.07
C GLN A 145 15.48 -5.88 15.93
N ASP A 146 16.29 -6.42 15.01
CA ASP A 146 17.62 -5.92 14.71
C ASP A 146 17.57 -4.98 13.49
N PHE A 147 17.52 -3.69 13.79
CA PHE A 147 17.53 -2.61 12.81
C PHE A 147 18.91 -1.97 12.62
N GLY A 148 19.98 -2.67 13.00
CA GLY A 148 21.36 -2.24 12.75
C GLY A 148 21.80 -2.42 11.29
N ILE A 149 23.10 -2.29 11.04
CA ILE A 149 23.69 -2.63 9.74
C ILE A 149 23.48 -4.12 9.51
N ARG A 150 22.92 -4.49 8.35
CA ARG A 150 22.66 -5.90 8.01
C ARG A 150 23.47 -6.30 6.79
N ILE A 151 24.26 -7.36 6.91
CA ILE A 151 24.85 -8.02 5.76
C ILE A 151 23.79 -8.97 5.18
N VAL A 152 23.38 -8.72 3.94
CA VAL A 152 22.43 -9.58 3.23
C VAL A 152 23.20 -10.24 2.10
N ALA A 153 23.41 -11.55 2.24
CA ALA A 153 24.03 -12.40 1.23
C ALA A 153 22.97 -13.30 0.60
N GLY A 154 22.89 -13.32 -0.73
CA GLY A 154 21.96 -14.17 -1.45
C GLY A 154 21.94 -13.88 -2.94
N ASN A 155 21.66 -14.92 -3.73
CA ASN A 155 21.58 -14.85 -5.18
C ASN A 155 22.77 -14.12 -5.85
N ASN A 156 23.98 -14.46 -5.44
CA ASN A 156 25.26 -13.89 -5.93
C ASN A 156 25.46 -12.39 -5.66
N VAL A 157 24.76 -11.83 -4.68
CA VAL A 157 24.97 -10.46 -4.18
C VAL A 157 25.20 -10.52 -2.67
N THR A 158 26.17 -9.73 -2.17
CA THR A 158 26.44 -9.56 -0.74
C THR A 158 26.67 -8.08 -0.44
N LEU A 159 25.70 -7.46 0.22
CA LEU A 159 25.71 -6.03 0.52
C LEU A 159 25.52 -5.77 2.01
N ALA A 160 26.16 -4.73 2.52
CA ALA A 160 25.82 -4.15 3.81
C ALA A 160 24.69 -3.12 3.60
N TRP A 161 23.56 -3.36 4.26
CA TRP A 161 22.38 -2.50 4.24
C TRP A 161 22.39 -1.59 5.48
N ALA A 162 22.11 -0.31 5.27
CA ALA A 162 22.20 0.73 6.29
C ALA A 162 21.31 0.43 7.52
N PRO A 163 21.70 0.90 8.72
CA PRO A 163 20.87 0.80 9.90
C PRO A 163 19.71 1.79 9.84
N ARG A 164 18.72 1.62 10.72
CA ARG A 164 17.63 2.57 10.87
C ARG A 164 18.17 3.94 11.23
N GLY A 165 17.74 4.97 10.51
CA GLY A 165 18.30 6.31 10.63
C GLY A 165 18.28 7.04 9.29
N PRO A 166 19.23 7.96 9.03
CA PRO A 166 19.23 8.72 7.78
C PRO A 166 19.36 7.83 6.53
N GLY A 167 20.14 6.75 6.59
CA GLY A 167 20.27 5.78 5.49
C GLY A 167 19.09 4.81 5.34
N TRP A 168 18.15 4.82 6.27
CA TRP A 168 16.94 4.01 6.24
C TRP A 168 15.79 4.74 6.98
N PRO A 169 15.21 5.78 6.35
CA PRO A 169 14.26 6.66 7.00
C PRO A 169 12.87 6.04 7.15
N ASP A 170 12.12 6.52 8.16
CA ASP A 170 10.74 6.12 8.45
C ASP A 170 9.69 6.97 7.70
N GLN A 171 10.15 7.91 6.88
CA GLN A 171 9.32 8.81 6.10
C GLN A 171 9.72 8.73 4.64
N GLY A 172 8.74 9.00 3.77
CA GLY A 172 9.00 9.01 2.35
C GLY A 172 9.79 10.23 1.92
N VAL A 173 10.60 10.05 0.89
CA VAL A 173 11.51 11.07 0.33
C VAL A 173 11.49 11.01 -1.19
N SER A 174 11.89 12.10 -1.84
CA SER A 174 12.17 12.09 -3.28
C SER A 174 13.42 11.27 -3.58
N TRP A 175 13.61 10.92 -4.86
CA TRP A 175 14.78 10.17 -5.30
C TRP A 175 16.07 10.99 -5.12
N GLU A 176 16.03 12.30 -5.43
CA GLU A 176 17.16 13.21 -5.26
C GLU A 176 17.59 13.35 -3.79
N GLU A 177 16.63 13.49 -2.87
CA GLU A 177 16.92 13.53 -1.42
C GLU A 177 17.54 12.21 -0.93
N ALA A 178 17.09 11.07 -1.48
CA ALA A 178 17.63 9.76 -1.15
C ALA A 178 19.09 9.61 -1.62
N GLU A 179 19.40 10.01 -2.85
CA GLU A 179 20.77 10.04 -3.37
C GLU A 179 21.68 10.98 -2.59
N GLU A 180 21.21 12.19 -2.30
CA GLU A 180 21.96 13.17 -1.53
C GLU A 180 22.25 12.63 -0.13
N THR A 181 21.24 12.06 0.55
CA THR A 181 21.44 11.48 1.87
C THR A 181 22.48 10.37 1.83
N CYS A 182 22.44 9.47 0.84
CA CYS A 182 23.46 8.42 0.67
C CYS A 182 24.88 9.00 0.49
N ARG A 183 25.02 10.04 -0.34
CA ARG A 183 26.30 10.69 -0.67
C ARG A 183 27.02 11.24 0.56
N TYR A 184 26.27 11.77 1.51
CA TYR A 184 26.78 12.42 2.73
C TYR A 184 26.72 11.51 3.96
N LEU A 185 26.30 10.25 3.83
CA LEU A 185 26.11 9.37 4.97
C LEU A 185 27.45 8.89 5.57
N SER A 186 27.61 9.01 6.89
CA SER A 186 28.76 8.52 7.65
C SER A 186 28.98 7.02 7.47
N GLU A 187 30.19 6.52 7.73
CA GLU A 187 30.55 5.10 7.53
C GLU A 187 29.66 4.12 8.31
N ASP A 188 29.21 4.52 9.50
CA ASP A 188 28.29 3.76 10.36
C ASP A 188 26.81 3.88 9.95
N GLY A 189 26.48 4.75 9.00
CA GLY A 189 25.13 4.94 8.49
C GLY A 189 24.20 5.77 9.37
N LEU A 190 24.70 6.35 10.47
CA LEU A 190 23.87 6.98 11.51
C LEU A 190 23.79 8.51 11.42
N THR A 191 24.71 9.15 10.69
CA THR A 191 24.81 10.62 10.63
C THR A 191 24.96 11.11 9.18
N VAL A 192 24.26 12.18 8.82
CA VAL A 192 24.51 12.91 7.56
C VAL A 192 25.60 13.94 7.85
N MET A 193 26.70 13.87 7.11
CA MET A 193 27.89 14.69 7.30
C MET A 193 27.83 15.95 6.45
N ASP A 194 28.61 16.98 6.82
CA ASP A 194 28.73 18.22 6.02
C ASP A 194 29.59 18.04 4.75
N GLN A 195 30.38 16.96 4.69
CA GLN A 195 31.25 16.62 3.57
C GLN A 195 30.80 15.32 2.92
N GLU A 196 30.93 15.23 1.60
CA GLU A 196 30.62 14.01 0.87
C GLU A 196 31.49 12.85 1.35
N GLN A 197 30.84 11.73 1.67
CA GLN A 197 31.50 10.51 2.13
C GLN A 197 31.63 9.50 0.98
N ASN A 198 30.61 9.43 0.10
CA ASN A 198 30.57 8.51 -1.05
C ASN A 198 30.79 7.02 -0.68
N ILE A 199 30.38 6.63 0.53
CA ILE A 199 30.47 5.25 1.04
C ILE A 199 29.19 4.48 0.72
N TRP A 200 28.05 5.12 0.94
CA TRP A 200 26.73 4.54 0.77
C TRP A 200 26.11 5.03 -0.54
N ARG A 201 25.27 4.18 -1.14
CA ARG A 201 24.52 4.48 -2.35
C ARG A 201 23.13 3.85 -2.30
N LEU A 202 22.26 4.26 -3.20
CA LEU A 202 21.07 3.46 -3.49
C LEU A 202 21.48 2.12 -4.11
N PRO A 203 20.76 1.02 -3.83
CA PRO A 203 20.95 -0.24 -4.53
C PRO A 203 20.50 -0.10 -5.98
N THR A 204 21.14 -0.82 -6.90
CA THR A 204 20.58 -1.04 -8.24
C THR A 204 19.30 -1.89 -8.15
N VAL A 205 18.51 -1.93 -9.21
CA VAL A 205 17.32 -2.79 -9.28
C VAL A 205 17.70 -4.25 -9.15
N ASP A 206 18.74 -4.70 -9.85
CA ASP A 206 19.19 -6.10 -9.78
C ASP A 206 19.63 -6.48 -8.37
N GLU A 207 20.41 -5.63 -7.69
CA GLU A 207 20.83 -5.86 -6.30
C GLU A 207 19.65 -5.93 -5.34
N ALA A 208 18.68 -5.01 -5.48
CA ALA A 208 17.50 -4.96 -4.63
C ALA A 208 16.65 -6.22 -4.83
N VAL A 209 16.35 -6.59 -6.08
CA VAL A 209 15.59 -7.78 -6.45
C VAL A 209 16.28 -9.06 -5.92
N ARG A 210 17.60 -9.17 -6.11
CA ARG A 210 18.40 -10.31 -5.65
C ARG A 210 18.51 -10.39 -4.14
N SER A 211 18.33 -9.29 -3.42
CA SER A 211 18.39 -9.24 -1.95
C SER A 211 17.06 -9.52 -1.25
N MET A 212 15.95 -9.62 -1.99
CA MET A 212 14.64 -9.86 -1.40
C MET A 212 14.56 -11.20 -0.66
N MET A 213 13.79 -11.23 0.43
CA MET A 213 13.73 -12.37 1.34
C MET A 213 12.29 -12.78 1.67
N LEU A 214 12.15 -14.05 2.05
CA LEU A 214 10.96 -14.61 2.67
C LEU A 214 11.38 -15.60 3.76
N HIS A 215 10.88 -15.40 4.97
CA HIS A 215 11.09 -16.21 6.16
C HIS A 215 12.57 -16.49 6.45
N GLY A 216 13.39 -15.42 6.40
CA GLY A 216 14.82 -15.48 6.70
C GLY A 216 15.66 -16.16 5.60
N GLN A 217 15.06 -16.44 4.44
CA GLN A 217 15.75 -17.02 3.29
C GLN A 217 15.61 -16.11 2.06
N ASN A 218 16.60 -16.16 1.16
CA ASN A 218 16.52 -15.43 -0.10
C ASN A 218 15.33 -15.90 -0.96
N ALA A 219 14.66 -14.96 -1.64
CA ALA A 219 13.47 -15.21 -2.44
C ALA A 219 13.75 -15.70 -3.87
N GLY A 220 15.03 -15.77 -4.28
CA GLY A 220 15.46 -16.20 -5.62
C GLY A 220 15.13 -15.17 -6.70
N GLY A 221 15.16 -13.88 -6.36
CA GLY A 221 14.75 -12.80 -7.25
C GLY A 221 15.72 -12.59 -8.41
N THR A 222 15.22 -12.50 -9.64
CA THR A 222 15.99 -12.19 -10.85
C THR A 222 15.35 -11.02 -11.59
N TRP A 223 16.18 -10.09 -12.07
CA TRP A 223 15.75 -8.94 -12.87
C TRP A 223 16.01 -9.20 -14.35
N ASP A 224 14.97 -9.04 -15.19
CA ASP A 224 15.12 -8.98 -16.64
C ASP A 224 15.10 -7.52 -17.10
N PRO A 225 16.25 -6.95 -17.52
CA PRO A 225 16.32 -5.55 -17.95
C PRO A 225 15.66 -5.30 -19.31
N LEU A 226 15.38 -6.34 -20.11
CA LEU A 226 14.75 -6.18 -21.42
C LEU A 226 13.23 -6.03 -21.29
N THR A 227 12.62 -6.79 -20.40
CA THR A 227 11.18 -6.73 -20.13
C THR A 227 10.83 -5.83 -18.96
N GLU A 228 11.83 -5.36 -18.20
CA GLU A 228 11.69 -4.59 -16.98
C GLU A 228 10.82 -5.31 -15.94
N THR A 229 11.07 -6.62 -15.77
CA THR A 229 10.30 -7.46 -14.85
C THR A 229 11.19 -8.22 -13.88
N ALA A 230 10.77 -8.23 -12.61
CA ALA A 230 11.36 -9.09 -11.58
C ALA A 230 10.57 -10.41 -11.47
N VAL A 231 11.28 -11.54 -11.37
CA VAL A 231 10.71 -12.86 -11.13
C VAL A 231 11.35 -13.48 -9.90
N TYR A 232 10.56 -14.17 -9.09
CA TYR A 232 11.01 -14.79 -7.84
C TYR A 232 10.59 -16.25 -7.79
N GLU A 233 11.42 -17.10 -7.19
CA GLU A 233 11.05 -18.47 -6.85
C GLU A 233 9.96 -18.50 -5.77
N ARG A 234 10.02 -17.53 -4.85
CA ARG A 234 9.01 -17.31 -3.80
C ARG A 234 8.71 -15.83 -3.70
N THR A 235 7.43 -15.47 -3.59
CA THR A 235 7.05 -14.07 -3.42
C THR A 235 7.61 -13.53 -2.10
N PRO A 236 8.49 -12.53 -2.11
CA PRO A 236 9.05 -11.97 -0.89
C PRO A 236 7.98 -11.23 -0.07
N ASP A 237 8.30 -10.90 1.17
CA ASP A 237 7.42 -10.13 2.06
C ASP A 237 8.19 -9.08 2.87
N LYS A 238 7.44 -8.23 3.55
CA LYS A 238 7.94 -7.14 4.38
C LYS A 238 8.49 -7.70 5.70
N GLU A 239 9.72 -8.21 5.66
CA GLU A 239 10.39 -8.87 6.78
C GLU A 239 11.82 -8.36 6.99
N THR A 240 12.31 -8.52 8.21
CA THR A 240 13.74 -8.37 8.51
C THR A 240 14.54 -9.48 7.81
N PRO A 241 15.80 -9.24 7.39
CA PRO A 241 16.62 -8.06 7.66
C PRO A 241 16.32 -6.85 6.78
N LEU A 242 15.64 -6.99 5.65
CA LEU A 242 15.59 -5.95 4.61
C LEU A 242 14.55 -4.86 4.88
N TRP A 243 13.39 -5.23 5.42
CA TRP A 243 12.27 -4.34 5.68
C TRP A 243 11.96 -4.23 7.17
N ASP A 244 11.54 -3.04 7.61
CA ASP A 244 10.92 -2.88 8.92
C ASP A 244 9.45 -3.20 8.79
N THR A 245 9.03 -4.31 9.40
CA THR A 245 7.65 -4.79 9.34
C THR A 245 6.65 -3.81 9.94
N ARG A 246 7.12 -2.86 10.76
CA ARG A 246 6.32 -1.84 11.44
C ARG A 246 6.44 -0.45 10.85
N SER A 247 7.20 -0.28 9.77
CA SER A 247 7.27 0.99 9.05
C SER A 247 6.05 1.15 8.13
N LYS A 248 5.66 2.39 7.83
CA LYS A 248 4.72 2.70 6.74
C LYS A 248 5.36 2.62 5.36
N ILE A 249 6.69 2.58 5.30
CA ILE A 249 7.43 2.47 4.04
C ILE A 249 7.25 1.08 3.46
N ILE A 250 6.77 1.00 2.23
CA ILE A 250 6.54 -0.24 1.49
C ILE A 250 7.24 -0.25 0.13
N TYR A 251 7.86 0.88 -0.23
CA TYR A 251 8.63 1.07 -1.45
C TYR A 251 10.02 1.59 -1.11
N TYR A 252 11.04 1.08 -1.79
CA TYR A 252 12.39 1.65 -1.77
C TYR A 252 12.78 2.14 -3.15
N TRP A 253 13.36 3.35 -3.21
CA TRP A 253 14.10 3.83 -4.37
C TRP A 253 15.29 2.93 -4.69
N THR A 254 15.59 2.84 -5.98
CA THR A 254 16.81 2.23 -6.52
C THR A 254 17.62 3.28 -7.27
N ALA A 255 18.89 3.01 -7.53
CA ALA A 255 19.79 3.90 -8.28
C ALA A 255 19.41 3.99 -9.76
N ASP A 256 18.74 2.98 -10.30
CA ASP A 256 18.51 2.89 -11.74
C ASP A 256 17.34 3.78 -12.19
N THR A 257 17.59 4.48 -13.29
CA THR A 257 16.62 5.33 -13.98
C THR A 257 15.87 4.52 -15.03
N ALA A 258 14.59 4.83 -15.26
CA ALA A 258 13.76 4.11 -16.22
C ALA A 258 14.28 4.29 -17.66
N SER A 259 14.30 3.21 -18.43
CA SER A 259 14.89 3.20 -19.78
C SER A 259 14.21 4.19 -20.75
N GLN A 260 12.92 4.46 -20.52
CA GLN A 260 12.07 5.28 -21.40
C GLN A 260 12.01 6.75 -20.98
N ASP A 261 12.37 7.09 -19.73
CA ASP A 261 12.20 8.43 -19.18
C ASP A 261 13.21 8.70 -18.07
N GLU A 262 14.19 9.57 -18.34
CA GLU A 262 15.26 9.92 -17.39
C GLU A 262 14.75 10.63 -16.13
N GLN A 263 13.53 11.16 -16.17
CA GLN A 263 12.85 11.79 -15.02
C GLN A 263 12.22 10.76 -14.08
N GLN A 264 12.30 9.47 -14.41
CA GLN A 264 11.78 8.38 -13.60
C GLN A 264 12.90 7.49 -13.09
N ALA A 265 12.77 7.05 -11.84
CA ALA A 265 13.62 6.01 -11.25
C ALA A 265 12.76 4.79 -10.92
N TYR A 266 13.41 3.63 -10.85
CA TYR A 266 12.73 2.44 -10.38
C TYR A 266 12.60 2.45 -8.87
N MET A 267 11.45 1.99 -8.39
CA MET A 267 11.24 1.61 -7.01
C MET A 267 10.90 0.12 -6.92
N ILE A 268 11.32 -0.52 -5.83
CA ILE A 268 10.96 -1.89 -5.49
C ILE A 268 9.93 -1.89 -4.36
N VAL A 269 8.91 -2.75 -4.47
CA VAL A 269 7.91 -2.99 -3.43
C VAL A 269 8.35 -4.16 -2.55
N TYR A 270 7.97 -4.17 -1.27
CA TYR A 270 8.30 -5.29 -0.37
C TYR A 270 7.87 -6.69 -0.86
N ASN A 271 6.87 -6.77 -1.76
CA ASN A 271 6.41 -8.02 -2.35
C ASN A 271 7.15 -8.38 -3.65
N GLY A 272 8.19 -7.62 -4.01
CA GLY A 272 9.09 -7.88 -5.12
C GLY A 272 8.74 -7.16 -6.43
N GLY A 273 7.58 -6.48 -6.51
CA GLY A 273 7.24 -5.69 -7.70
C GLY A 273 8.24 -4.57 -7.94
N VAL A 274 8.51 -4.24 -9.20
CA VAL A 274 9.38 -3.12 -9.60
C VAL A 274 8.57 -2.21 -10.53
N TYR A 275 8.59 -0.91 -10.27
CA TYR A 275 7.82 0.07 -11.02
C TYR A 275 8.60 1.36 -11.21
N ALA A 276 8.45 2.00 -12.37
CA ALA A 276 8.97 3.34 -12.59
C ALA A 276 8.08 4.40 -11.91
N ARG A 277 8.74 5.40 -11.30
CA ARG A 277 8.11 6.56 -10.66
C ARG A 277 8.91 7.82 -10.93
N ARG A 278 8.23 8.97 -10.98
CA ARG A 278 8.89 10.25 -11.15
C ARG A 278 9.79 10.55 -9.96
N LYS A 279 11.02 10.96 -10.21
CA LYS A 279 12.03 11.22 -9.17
C LYS A 279 11.57 12.26 -8.13
N ALA A 280 10.83 13.28 -8.59
CA ALA A 280 10.23 14.32 -7.75
C ALA A 280 9.07 13.86 -6.84
N GLU A 281 8.58 12.61 -6.96
CA GLU A 281 7.49 12.11 -6.11
C GLU A 281 8.02 11.59 -4.77
N GLY A 282 7.83 12.34 -3.68
CA GLY A 282 8.06 11.87 -2.31
C GLY A 282 6.78 11.37 -1.64
N SER A 283 6.24 10.23 -2.06
CA SER A 283 5.02 9.69 -1.43
C SER A 283 5.32 9.23 0.00
N GLY A 284 4.37 9.35 0.93
CA GLY A 284 4.60 9.08 2.36
C GLY A 284 5.01 7.63 2.70
N SER A 285 4.91 6.70 1.75
CA SER A 285 5.26 5.28 1.85
C SER A 285 6.47 4.87 0.99
N LEU A 286 7.10 5.82 0.28
CA LEU A 286 8.25 5.60 -0.60
C LEU A 286 9.52 6.22 0.00
N GLY A 287 10.37 5.38 0.55
CA GLY A 287 11.65 5.77 1.13
C GLY A 287 12.82 5.14 0.37
N PHE A 288 13.89 4.86 1.09
CA PHE A 288 15.03 4.10 0.56
C PHE A 288 15.72 3.33 1.69
N ARG A 289 16.63 2.46 1.31
CA ARG A 289 17.62 1.92 2.24
C ARG A 289 18.96 1.86 1.53
N ALA A 290 19.93 2.58 2.08
CA ALA A 290 21.24 2.68 1.47
C ALA A 290 22.02 1.35 1.60
N VAL A 291 22.88 1.10 0.64
CA VAL A 291 23.78 -0.06 0.60
C VAL A 291 25.22 0.37 0.41
N LYS A 292 26.15 -0.48 0.85
CA LYS A 292 27.56 -0.42 0.49
C LYS A 292 28.10 -1.83 0.27
N GLU A 293 29.18 -1.91 -0.50
CA GLU A 293 29.92 -3.15 -0.65
C GLU A 293 30.46 -3.60 0.70
N THR A 294 30.49 -4.91 0.92
CA THR A 294 31.22 -5.46 2.07
C THR A 294 32.70 -5.52 1.74
N SER A 295 33.56 -5.19 2.70
CA SER A 295 35.02 -5.13 2.53
C SER A 295 35.67 -6.50 2.24
N ASP A 296 34.88 -7.57 2.22
CA ASP A 296 35.32 -8.94 2.22
C ASP A 296 34.78 -9.66 0.99
N GLY A 297 35.59 -9.69 -0.08
CA GLY A 297 35.49 -10.66 -1.17
C GLY A 297 35.80 -12.10 -0.72
N THR A 298 35.64 -12.42 0.55
CA THR A 298 35.73 -13.78 1.07
C THR A 298 34.33 -14.36 1.16
N GLU A 299 34.08 -15.34 0.30
CA GLU A 299 33.02 -16.32 0.47
C GLU A 299 32.90 -16.68 1.95
N VAL A 300 31.75 -16.39 2.56
CA VAL A 300 31.40 -16.95 3.86
C VAL A 300 31.23 -18.46 3.64
N PRO A 301 31.99 -19.32 4.35
CA PRO A 301 31.94 -20.78 4.16
C PRO A 301 30.58 -21.38 4.55
#